data_AF-Q8JJ06-F1
#
_entry.id   AF-Q8JJ06-F1
#
_cell.length_a   1.000
_cell.length_b   1.000
_cell.length_c   1.000
_cell.angle_alpha   90.00
_cell.angle_beta   90.00
_cell.angle_gamma   90.00
#
_symmetry.space_group_name_H-M   'P 1'
#
loop_
_entity.id
_entity.type
_entity.pdbx_description
1 polymer ?
#
loop_
_entity_poly.entity_id
_entity_poly.type
_entity_poly.pdbx_seq_one_letter_code
_entity_poly.pdbx_strand_id
1 'polypeptide(L)'
;MTAVETTMTYNSYVIHQEEAYMTQEEGWNRDLLLDPAWENQQRKTFTAWCNSHLRKTGTQIENIEEDFRNGMKLMLLLEVISGE
;
A
#
# COMPACT_ATOMS: atom_id res chain seq x y z
N MET A 1 63.99 6.76 37.86
CA MET A 1 63.48 8.14 37.92
C MET A 1 61.98 8.03 38.11
N THR A 2 61.53 8.27 39.33
CA THR A 2 60.13 8.24 39.73
C THR A 2 59.46 9.54 39.30
N ALA A 3 58.55 9.47 38.33
CA ALA A 3 57.71 10.60 37.94
C ALA A 3 56.24 10.18 38.02
N VAL A 4 55.73 10.36 39.25
CA VAL A 4 54.38 10.78 39.66
C VAL A 4 53.23 10.50 38.68
N GLU A 5 52.37 9.58 39.11
CA GLU A 5 51.02 9.38 38.60
C GLU A 5 50.21 10.68 38.72
N THR A 6 49.66 11.16 37.62
CA THR A 6 48.52 12.10 37.66
C THR A 6 47.36 11.43 36.94
N THR A 7 46.55 10.72 37.70
CA THR A 7 45.23 10.28 37.26
C THR A 7 44.30 11.50 37.22
N MET A 8 44.00 11.99 36.02
CA MET A 8 42.86 12.88 35.80
C MET A 8 41.75 12.11 35.09
N THR A 9 40.95 11.41 35.88
CA THR A 9 39.68 10.85 35.46
C THR A 9 38.63 11.96 35.44
N TYR A 10 38.35 12.52 34.27
CA TYR A 10 37.09 13.23 34.05
C TYR A 10 36.72 13.29 32.57
N ASN A 11 36.13 12.21 32.06
CA ASN A 11 35.06 12.29 31.07
C ASN A 11 34.46 10.89 30.83
N SER A 12 33.28 10.71 31.43
CA SER A 12 32.36 9.62 31.14
C SER A 12 31.71 9.86 29.78
N TYR A 13 32.36 9.55 28.66
CA TYR A 13 31.69 9.26 27.39
C TYR A 13 32.62 8.41 26.52
N VAL A 14 32.47 7.09 26.63
CA VAL A 14 32.94 6.17 25.60
C VAL A 14 32.04 6.41 24.39
N ILE A 15 32.55 7.10 23.37
CA ILE A 15 31.88 7.16 22.08
C ILE A 15 32.08 5.78 21.43
N HIS A 16 31.11 4.90 21.64
CA HIS A 16 30.91 3.74 20.79
C HIS A 16 30.43 4.26 19.44
N GLN A 17 31.36 4.43 18.52
CA GLN A 17 31.05 4.65 17.11
C GLN A 17 30.61 3.31 16.52
N GLU A 18 29.39 2.87 16.88
CA GLU A 18 28.68 1.86 16.12
C GLU A 18 28.17 2.56 14.86
N GLU A 19 28.81 2.28 13.73
CA GLU A 19 28.30 2.55 12.40
C GLU A 19 26.97 1.79 12.22
N ALA A 20 25.87 2.37 12.70
CA ALA A 20 24.51 1.95 12.34
C ALA A 20 24.20 2.39 10.91
N TYR A 21 25.03 1.95 9.96
CA TYR A 21 24.73 2.02 8.53
C TYR A 21 24.08 0.71 8.12
N MET A 22 22.88 0.84 7.55
CA MET A 22 22.08 -0.17 6.85
C MET A 22 21.23 -1.12 7.72
N THR A 23 19.96 -0.73 7.92
CA THR A 23 18.87 -1.63 7.49
C THR A 23 17.73 -0.78 6.92
N GLN A 24 17.83 -0.43 5.64
CA GLN A 24 16.71 0.10 4.88
C GLN A 24 15.81 -1.07 4.46
N GLU A 25 15.22 -1.77 5.43
CA GLU A 25 14.20 -2.80 5.18
C GLU A 25 12.87 -2.42 5.83
N GLU A 26 12.32 -1.29 5.39
CA GLU A 26 10.86 -1.16 5.30
C GLU A 26 10.48 -1.26 3.82
N GLY A 27 11.04 -2.29 3.17
CA GLY A 27 10.52 -2.75 1.90
C GLY A 27 9.08 -3.14 2.16
N TRP A 28 8.15 -2.28 1.75
CA TRP A 28 6.73 -2.54 1.56
C TRP A 28 6.49 -4.04 1.57
N ASN A 29 6.15 -4.56 2.76
CA ASN A 29 6.11 -5.99 2.96
C ASN A 29 4.94 -6.44 2.10
N ARG A 30 5.24 -7.01 0.92
CA ARG A 30 4.27 -7.19 -0.17
C ARG A 30 3.08 -8.02 0.31
N ASP A 31 3.33 -8.88 1.28
CA ASP A 31 2.35 -9.74 1.93
C ASP A 31 1.46 -9.00 2.96
N LEU A 32 1.86 -7.82 3.46
CA LEU A 32 1.03 -6.89 4.25
C LEU A 32 0.28 -5.86 3.38
N LEU A 33 0.60 -5.73 2.09
CA LEU A 33 0.01 -4.74 1.18
C LEU A 33 -1.34 -5.18 0.60
N LEU A 34 -1.57 -6.50 0.53
CA LEU A 34 -2.81 -7.10 0.03
C LEU A 34 -3.65 -7.61 1.20
N ASP A 35 -4.20 -6.68 1.98
CA ASP A 35 -5.20 -7.02 2.98
C ASP A 35 -6.47 -7.55 2.28
N PRO A 36 -6.91 -8.79 2.52
CA PRO A 36 -8.14 -9.33 1.96
C PRO A 36 -9.37 -8.47 2.28
N ALA A 37 -9.36 -7.74 3.40
CA ALA A 37 -10.42 -6.78 3.74
C ALA A 37 -10.42 -5.59 2.76
N TRP A 38 -9.24 -5.14 2.34
CA TRP A 38 -9.10 -4.07 1.36
C TRP A 38 -9.59 -4.50 -0.02
N GLU A 39 -9.25 -5.70 -0.45
CA GLU A 39 -9.77 -6.28 -1.70
C GLU A 39 -11.30 -6.40 -1.67
N ASN A 40 -11.86 -6.91 -0.57
CA ASN A 40 -13.30 -6.98 -0.36
C ASN A 40 -13.96 -5.60 -0.41
N GLN A 41 -13.31 -4.57 0.14
CA GLN A 41 -13.79 -3.20 0.11
C GLN A 41 -13.75 -2.62 -1.30
N GLN A 42 -12.66 -2.83 -2.04
CA GLN A 42 -12.56 -2.41 -3.44
C GLN A 42 -13.64 -3.06 -4.29
N ARG A 43 -13.85 -4.37 -4.15
CA ARG A 43 -14.90 -5.08 -4.89
C ARG A 43 -16.27 -4.46 -4.64
N LYS A 44 -16.63 -4.21 -3.37
CA LYS A 44 -17.91 -3.56 -3.03
C LYS A 44 -18.01 -2.14 -3.62
N THR A 45 -16.97 -1.33 -3.43
CA THR A 45 -16.95 0.06 -3.89
C THR A 45 -17.04 0.14 -5.41
N PHE A 46 -16.24 -0.65 -6.13
CA PHE A 46 -16.23 -0.65 -7.59
C PHE A 46 -17.49 -1.24 -8.19
N THR A 47 -18.06 -2.31 -7.62
CA THR A 47 -19.37 -2.82 -8.04
C THR A 47 -20.45 -1.74 -7.92
N ALA A 48 -20.52 -1.05 -6.78
CA ALA A 48 -21.49 0.03 -6.57
C ALA A 48 -21.26 1.21 -7.54
N TRP A 49 -20.01 1.59 -7.76
CA TRP A 49 -19.65 2.65 -8.69
C TRP A 49 -20.08 2.30 -10.13
N CYS A 50 -19.75 1.10 -10.61
CA CYS A 50 -20.17 0.62 -11.93
C CYS A 50 -21.70 0.65 -12.07
N ASN A 51 -22.44 0.14 -11.08
CA ASN A 51 -23.90 0.13 -11.08
C ASN A 51 -24.50 1.55 -11.05
N SER A 52 -23.81 2.52 -10.44
CA SER A 52 -24.25 3.92 -10.47
C SER A 52 -24.27 4.50 -11.90
N HIS A 53 -23.36 4.02 -12.77
CA HIS A 53 -23.30 4.39 -14.19
C HIS A 53 -24.23 3.52 -15.04
N LEU A 54 -24.17 2.19 -14.90
CA LEU A 54 -24.92 1.23 -15.72
C LEU A 54 -26.44 1.26 -15.49
N ARG A 55 -26.92 1.77 -14.35
CA ARG A 55 -28.38 1.94 -14.13
C ARG A 55 -29.06 2.78 -15.22
N LYS A 56 -28.31 3.69 -15.86
CA LYS A 56 -28.81 4.55 -16.94
C LYS A 56 -29.19 3.76 -18.19
N THR A 57 -28.61 2.58 -18.38
CA THR A 57 -28.83 1.69 -19.54
C THR A 57 -29.59 0.42 -19.16
N GLY A 58 -30.15 0.36 -17.94
CA GLY A 58 -30.89 -0.81 -17.45
C GLY A 58 -30.01 -2.04 -17.18
N THR A 59 -28.69 -1.86 -17.09
CA THR A 59 -27.73 -2.95 -16.86
C THR A 59 -27.19 -2.91 -15.43
N GLN A 60 -26.80 -4.06 -14.89
CA GLN A 60 -26.13 -4.18 -13.59
C GLN A 60 -25.08 -5.30 -13.57
N ILE A 61 -24.16 -5.20 -12.63
CA ILE A 61 -23.18 -6.22 -12.27
C ILE A 61 -23.33 -6.62 -10.80
N GLU A 62 -23.08 -7.88 -10.51
CA GLU A 62 -23.08 -8.46 -9.16
C GLU A 62 -21.67 -8.85 -8.75
N ASN A 63 -20.94 -9.54 -9.64
CA ASN A 63 -19.55 -9.94 -9.41
C ASN A 63 -18.65 -9.32 -10.48
N ILE A 64 -17.87 -8.32 -10.08
CA ILE A 64 -16.99 -7.56 -10.98
C ILE A 64 -15.95 -8.42 -11.70
N GLU A 65 -15.51 -9.53 -11.10
CA GLU A 65 -14.51 -10.44 -11.66
C GLU A 65 -15.08 -11.29 -12.80
N GLU A 66 -16.36 -11.65 -12.71
CA GLU A 66 -17.03 -12.52 -13.68
C GLU A 66 -17.84 -11.73 -14.72
N ASP A 67 -18.56 -10.70 -14.29
CA ASP A 67 -19.49 -9.95 -15.14
C ASP A 67 -18.79 -9.14 -16.23
N PHE A 68 -17.53 -8.78 -16.03
CA PHE A 68 -16.71 -8.09 -17.04
C PHE A 68 -15.86 -9.03 -17.89
N ARG A 69 -15.82 -10.33 -17.59
CA ARG A 69 -14.91 -11.31 -18.24
C ARG A 69 -15.10 -11.39 -19.75
N ASN A 70 -16.32 -11.22 -20.26
CA ASN A 70 -16.63 -11.27 -21.69
C ASN A 70 -16.46 -9.92 -22.41
N GLY A 71 -16.12 -8.84 -21.69
CA GLY A 71 -15.90 -7.50 -22.23
C GLY A 71 -17.15 -6.68 -22.56
N MET A 72 -18.33 -7.28 -22.74
CA MET A 72 -19.52 -6.57 -23.21
C MET A 72 -20.00 -5.49 -22.22
N LYS A 73 -20.13 -5.85 -20.94
CA LYS A 73 -20.52 -4.90 -19.89
C LYS A 73 -19.43 -3.84 -19.64
N LEU A 74 -18.16 -4.19 -19.88
CA LEU A 74 -17.03 -3.27 -19.74
C LEU A 74 -17.05 -2.21 -20.84
N MET A 75 -17.28 -2.60 -22.09
CA MET A 75 -17.46 -1.67 -23.20
C MET A 75 -18.61 -0.70 -22.94
N LEU A 76 -19.77 -1.22 -22.53
CA LEU A 76 -20.94 -0.40 -22.18
C LEU A 76 -20.63 0.60 -21.06
N LEU A 77 -19.90 0.18 -20.02
CA LEU A 77 -19.48 1.07 -18.94
C LEU A 77 -18.60 2.21 -19.48
N LEU A 78 -17.65 1.91 -20.38
CA LEU A 78 -16.75 2.90 -20.97
C LEU A 78 -17.50 3.96 -21.79
N GLU A 79 -18.47 3.54 -22.61
CA GLU A 79 -19.35 4.45 -23.36
C GLU A 79 -20.11 5.39 -22.42
N VAL A 80 -20.73 4.85 -21.36
CA VAL A 80 -21.51 5.64 -20.41
C VAL A 80 -20.67 6.66 -19.63
N ILE A 81 -19.39 6.37 -19.34
CA ILE A 81 -18.51 7.28 -18.59
C ILE A 81 -17.78 8.28 -19.50
N SER A 82 -17.54 7.96 -20.78
CA SER A 82 -17.00 8.91 -21.75
C SER A 82 -18.04 9.96 -22.14
N GLY A 83 -19.33 9.65 -21.96
CA GLY A 83 -20.43 10.52 -22.36
C GLY A 83 -20.72 10.46 -23.86
N GLU A 84 -20.26 9.40 -24.52
CA GLU A 84 -20.57 9.06 -25.91
C GLU A 84 -21.80 8.15 -26.03
#